data_AF-A0A1E3X3H0-F1
#
_entry.id   AF-A0A1E3X3H0-F1
#
_cell.length_a   1.000
_cell.length_b   1.000
_cell.length_c   1.000
_cell.angle_alpha   90.00
_cell.angle_beta   90.00
_cell.angle_gamma   90.00
#
_symmetry.space_group_name_H-M   'P 1'
#
loop_
_entity.id
_entity.type
_entity.pdbx_description
1 polymer ?
#
loop_
_entity_poly.entity_id
_entity_poly.type
_entity_poly.pdbx_seq_one_letter_code
_entity_poly.pdbx_strand_id
1 'polypeptide(L)'
;MNNLRNHLNIFSIVLSILFWSGCASVPALPELKPSEPEDPDPPAPTGVIAKTQQFMDVGSLGKGMIESKEFSAFLSKIPKDFNNNRLFLARVDEFAIGSPYSALNQWDLALENGLIQGLLSSGYKITEKLDFVAPRDASEYVGTSPKDAFYMHGIDLEDHKVITKDFKSSLLLEYQVMEFAENQKSAIIYFRMVNLASMKILASTVVKGGKFYEMLDQIDIKEYDRTYDAISNYNFPSGLYQKFAKAAVLNIDILNITGAYKSSPSKNIMAVENGLVSGLFDNSSYRSSNTFMVEKSSGFKLKYPAVYNNIVFNTNPVLYEEWAEFIKATGCSELIMYRYLEDEGIYIRVVDASNNGKILFSDVIPFSDTDNTGVFSNHDVVGRQFNKNFDFNLLNGRKLLLVDGDKQPVAAETYSQIRNRFNEMHLAIEEGIVSALVSASQKNNFSVYEKLKTLYIKRSWMYDDKIFNLNPLYLDNWQQLRDFGIDIMILYNNLIPYEDFTSSNTEYKKTAITYRVIDIVTGDVVFVGEISNLDDADGDGILDNDDAYPIDLSK
;
A
#
# COMPACT_ATOMS: atom_id res chain seq x y z
N MET A 1 20.96 16.06 -76.41
CA MET A 1 20.02 16.81 -77.27
C MET A 1 18.62 16.28 -77.04
N ASN A 2 17.67 17.20 -76.97
CA ASN A 2 16.30 17.07 -76.47
C ASN A 2 15.40 16.04 -77.17
N ASN A 3 14.42 15.54 -76.39
CA ASN A 3 13.02 15.24 -76.75
C ASN A 3 12.76 14.13 -77.79
N LEU A 4 11.74 13.27 -77.72
CA LEU A 4 10.36 13.46 -77.25
C LEU A 4 9.65 12.08 -77.16
N ARG A 5 8.82 11.90 -76.11
CA ARG A 5 7.52 11.17 -76.05
C ARG A 5 7.34 9.67 -76.40
N ASN A 6 6.91 8.97 -75.35
CA ASN A 6 5.71 8.12 -75.21
C ASN A 6 5.59 6.74 -75.91
N HIS A 7 5.93 5.73 -75.11
CA HIS A 7 5.06 4.66 -74.57
C HIS A 7 4.23 3.69 -75.45
N LEU A 8 4.57 2.41 -75.20
CA LEU A 8 3.76 1.23 -74.85
C LEU A 8 3.47 0.15 -75.91
N ASN A 9 3.67 -1.08 -75.40
CA ASN A 9 3.12 -2.40 -75.77
C ASN A 9 3.96 -3.33 -76.65
N ILE A 10 4.32 -4.49 -76.06
CA ILE A 10 4.74 -5.79 -76.63
C ILE A 10 5.02 -6.67 -75.38
N PHE A 11 4.62 -7.93 -75.17
CA PHE A 11 4.10 -9.01 -76.01
C PHE A 11 3.57 -10.14 -75.10
N SER A 12 2.60 -10.93 -75.57
CA SER A 12 2.40 -12.34 -75.17
C SER A 12 3.31 -13.25 -75.99
N ILE A 13 3.68 -14.44 -75.48
CA ILE A 13 3.72 -15.70 -76.25
C ILE A 13 3.86 -16.90 -75.29
N VAL A 14 3.09 -17.93 -75.61
CA VAL A 14 2.92 -19.24 -74.96
C VAL A 14 3.82 -20.28 -75.65
N LEU A 15 4.07 -21.41 -74.98
CA LEU A 15 4.01 -22.79 -75.49
C LEU A 15 5.32 -23.61 -75.35
N SER A 16 5.23 -24.75 -74.66
CA SER A 16 5.69 -26.08 -75.13
C SER A 16 5.30 -27.21 -74.16
N ILE A 17 4.66 -28.24 -74.70
CA ILE A 17 4.11 -29.48 -74.11
C ILE A 17 5.10 -30.63 -74.34
N LEU A 18 5.19 -31.66 -73.47
CA LEU A 18 5.29 -33.11 -73.80
C LEU A 18 5.46 -33.96 -72.50
N PHE A 19 4.44 -34.71 -72.03
CA PHE A 19 4.05 -36.13 -72.32
C PHE A 19 4.71 -37.19 -71.40
N TRP A 20 3.92 -37.85 -70.50
CA TRP A 20 3.74 -39.34 -70.40
C TRP A 20 2.97 -39.83 -69.15
N SER A 21 1.85 -40.51 -69.46
CA SER A 21 1.03 -41.56 -68.82
C SER A 21 1.37 -42.23 -67.47
N GLY A 22 0.34 -42.36 -66.62
CA GLY A 22 0.18 -43.41 -65.59
C GLY A 22 -0.95 -43.12 -64.59
N CYS A 23 -2.10 -43.81 -64.71
CA CYS A 23 -3.37 -43.51 -64.02
C CYS A 23 -3.40 -43.80 -62.50
N ALA A 24 -3.91 -42.86 -61.70
CA ALA A 24 -4.68 -43.12 -60.48
C ALA A 24 -5.65 -41.94 -60.23
N SER A 25 -6.85 -42.25 -59.77
CA SER A 25 -8.07 -41.43 -59.65
C SER A 25 -7.91 -39.98 -59.17
N VAL A 26 -8.47 -39.03 -59.93
CA VAL A 26 -8.67 -37.62 -59.57
C VAL A 26 -9.85 -37.49 -58.60
N PRO A 27 -9.69 -36.89 -57.40
CA PRO A 27 -10.81 -36.39 -56.62
C PRO A 27 -11.44 -35.20 -57.35
N ALA A 28 -12.77 -35.13 -57.41
CA ALA A 28 -13.48 -34.00 -57.98
C ALA A 28 -12.98 -32.67 -57.36
N LEU A 29 -12.56 -31.73 -58.23
CA LEU A 29 -12.37 -30.34 -57.85
C LEU A 29 -13.70 -29.79 -57.32
N PRO A 30 -13.72 -29.05 -56.20
CA PRO A 30 -14.93 -28.36 -55.78
C PRO A 30 -15.32 -27.34 -56.85
N GLU A 31 -16.59 -27.35 -57.25
CA GLU A 31 -17.18 -26.26 -58.03
C GLU A 31 -16.87 -24.93 -57.32
N LEU A 32 -16.19 -24.02 -58.03
CA LEU A 32 -16.13 -22.61 -57.64
C LEU A 32 -17.57 -22.07 -57.68
N LYS A 33 -18.20 -22.01 -56.51
CA LYS A 33 -19.36 -21.14 -56.32
C LYS A 33 -18.93 -19.71 -56.61
N PRO A 34 -19.73 -18.90 -57.32
CA PRO A 34 -19.53 -17.47 -57.34
C PRO A 34 -19.53 -16.99 -55.88
N SER A 35 -18.53 -16.21 -55.49
CA SER A 35 -18.53 -15.48 -54.23
C SER A 35 -19.84 -14.69 -54.15
N GLU A 36 -20.66 -14.98 -53.16
CA GLU A 36 -21.77 -14.09 -52.79
C GLU A 36 -21.19 -12.69 -52.59
N PRO A 37 -21.87 -11.63 -53.07
CA PRO A 37 -21.45 -10.27 -52.76
C PRO A 37 -21.38 -10.15 -51.24
N GLU A 38 -20.23 -9.77 -50.69
CA GLU A 38 -20.15 -9.33 -49.30
C GLU A 38 -21.19 -8.21 -49.17
N ASP A 39 -22.23 -8.47 -48.36
CA ASP A 39 -23.18 -7.44 -48.00
C ASP A 39 -22.38 -6.24 -47.48
N PRO A 40 -22.65 -5.02 -47.97
CA PRO A 40 -21.94 -3.84 -47.49
C PRO A 40 -22.13 -3.78 -45.97
N ASP A 41 -21.00 -3.65 -45.24
CA ASP A 41 -21.03 -3.53 -43.79
C ASP A 41 -22.12 -2.54 -43.39
N PRO A 42 -23.06 -2.92 -42.51
CA PRO A 42 -24.15 -2.05 -42.14
C PRO A 42 -23.58 -0.71 -41.65
N PRO A 43 -24.14 0.43 -42.07
CA PRO A 43 -23.62 1.73 -41.73
C PRO A 43 -23.52 1.86 -40.21
N ALA A 44 -22.41 2.41 -39.73
CA ALA A 44 -22.20 2.60 -38.31
C ALA A 44 -23.44 3.28 -37.68
N PRO A 45 -24.00 2.70 -36.60
CA PRO A 45 -25.21 3.23 -36.01
C PRO A 45 -24.97 4.68 -35.57
N THR A 46 -25.97 5.54 -35.80
CA THR A 46 -25.91 6.96 -35.42
C THR A 46 -27.03 7.30 -34.43
N GLY A 47 -26.86 8.38 -33.67
CA GLY A 47 -27.87 8.85 -32.72
C GLY A 47 -28.13 7.89 -31.56
N VAL A 48 -29.40 7.60 -31.27
CA VAL A 48 -29.81 6.78 -30.11
C VAL A 48 -29.30 5.35 -30.22
N ILE A 49 -29.32 4.75 -31.41
CA ILE A 49 -28.88 3.36 -31.63
C ILE A 49 -27.38 3.22 -31.32
N ALA A 50 -26.57 4.22 -31.66
CA ALA A 50 -25.15 4.25 -31.33
C ALA A 50 -24.92 4.24 -29.82
N LYS A 51 -25.68 5.05 -29.08
CA LYS A 51 -25.60 5.11 -27.61
C LYS A 51 -26.08 3.81 -26.95
N THR A 52 -27.14 3.20 -27.47
CA THR A 52 -27.61 1.89 -26.99
C THR A 52 -26.57 0.80 -27.24
N GLN A 53 -25.95 0.79 -28.43
CA GLN A 53 -24.87 -0.17 -28.71
C GLN A 53 -23.67 0.06 -27.78
N GLN A 54 -23.28 1.31 -27.54
CA GLN A 54 -22.23 1.63 -26.58
C GLN A 54 -22.56 1.13 -25.17
N PHE A 55 -23.81 1.27 -24.73
CA PHE A 55 -24.26 0.74 -23.43
C PHE A 55 -24.10 -0.78 -23.37
N MET A 56 -24.56 -1.50 -24.40
CA MET A 56 -24.42 -2.96 -24.49
C MET A 56 -22.95 -3.40 -24.56
N ASP A 57 -22.10 -2.62 -25.22
CA ASP A 57 -20.67 -2.88 -25.32
C ASP A 57 -19.98 -2.69 -23.96
N VAL A 58 -20.32 -1.66 -23.19
CA VAL A 58 -19.84 -1.46 -21.82
C VAL A 58 -20.33 -2.58 -20.89
N GLY A 59 -21.58 -3.03 -21.04
CA GLY A 59 -22.06 -4.22 -20.31
C GLY A 59 -21.28 -5.49 -20.69
N SER A 60 -20.95 -5.66 -21.95
CA SER A 60 -20.12 -6.78 -22.42
C SER A 60 -18.69 -6.71 -21.88
N LEU A 61 -18.13 -5.50 -21.73
CA LEU A 61 -16.85 -5.28 -21.05
C LEU A 61 -16.91 -5.77 -19.60
N GLY A 62 -17.90 -5.32 -18.80
CA GLY A 62 -18.05 -5.75 -17.42
C GLY A 62 -18.18 -7.27 -17.28
N LYS A 63 -19.00 -7.89 -18.14
CA LYS A 63 -19.12 -9.35 -18.18
C LYS A 63 -17.78 -10.03 -18.49
N GLY A 64 -17.09 -9.55 -19.51
CA GLY A 64 -15.79 -10.09 -19.94
C GLY A 64 -14.70 -9.96 -18.86
N MET A 65 -14.75 -8.93 -18.02
CA MET A 65 -13.83 -8.79 -16.89
C MET A 65 -14.03 -9.90 -15.85
N ILE A 66 -15.26 -10.28 -15.53
CA ILE A 66 -15.56 -11.38 -14.61
C ILE A 66 -15.21 -12.74 -15.22
N GLU A 67 -15.39 -12.90 -16.53
CA GLU A 67 -15.04 -14.13 -17.27
C GLU A 67 -13.54 -14.24 -17.57
N SER A 68 -12.73 -13.26 -17.15
CA SER A 68 -11.29 -13.22 -17.37
C SER A 68 -10.54 -14.31 -16.58
N LYS A 69 -9.30 -14.60 -17.00
CA LYS A 69 -8.42 -15.54 -16.29
C LYS A 69 -8.01 -14.98 -14.94
N GLU A 70 -7.80 -13.68 -14.87
CA GLU A 70 -7.41 -12.92 -13.69
C GLU A 70 -8.50 -13.01 -12.62
N PHE A 71 -9.76 -12.76 -13.00
CA PHE A 71 -10.89 -12.91 -12.06
C PHE A 71 -11.12 -14.39 -11.68
N SER A 72 -10.94 -15.32 -12.61
CA SER A 72 -10.99 -16.76 -12.30
C SER A 72 -9.91 -17.17 -11.29
N ALA A 73 -8.70 -16.63 -11.40
CA ALA A 73 -7.62 -16.84 -10.44
C ALA A 73 -7.97 -16.25 -9.07
N PHE A 74 -8.58 -15.06 -9.03
CA PHE A 74 -9.12 -14.48 -7.80
C PHE A 74 -10.16 -15.38 -7.13
N LEU A 75 -11.13 -15.91 -7.88
CA LEU A 75 -12.13 -16.83 -7.32
C LEU A 75 -11.49 -18.13 -6.77
N SER A 76 -10.39 -18.58 -7.37
CA SER A 76 -9.68 -19.79 -6.90
C SER A 76 -9.05 -19.64 -5.51
N LYS A 77 -8.80 -18.40 -5.06
CA LYS A 77 -8.26 -18.07 -3.74
C LYS A 77 -9.33 -18.11 -2.65
N ILE A 78 -10.61 -18.04 -3.03
CA ILE A 78 -11.73 -18.03 -2.09
C ILE A 78 -11.95 -19.45 -1.55
N PRO A 79 -12.07 -19.65 -0.22
CA PRO A 79 -12.36 -20.97 0.32
C PRO A 79 -13.67 -21.54 -0.22
N LYS A 80 -13.66 -22.83 -0.55
CA LYS A 80 -14.79 -23.50 -1.26
C LYS A 80 -16.13 -23.41 -0.54
N ASP A 81 -16.13 -23.29 0.79
CA ASP A 81 -17.34 -23.12 1.61
C ASP A 81 -18.08 -21.80 1.32
N PHE A 82 -17.42 -20.86 0.64
CA PHE A 82 -18.00 -19.61 0.18
C PHE A 82 -18.46 -19.64 -1.29
N ASN A 83 -18.18 -20.72 -2.03
CA ASN A 83 -18.58 -20.82 -3.44
C ASN A 83 -20.10 -20.81 -3.56
N ASN A 84 -20.62 -20.05 -4.52
CA ASN A 84 -22.06 -19.92 -4.80
C ASN A 84 -22.89 -19.34 -3.64
N ASN A 85 -22.23 -18.82 -2.60
CA ASN A 85 -22.93 -18.09 -1.55
C ASN A 85 -23.59 -16.84 -2.13
N ARG A 86 -24.56 -16.33 -1.38
CA ARG A 86 -25.20 -15.08 -1.73
C ARG A 86 -24.24 -13.92 -1.49
N LEU A 87 -24.08 -13.11 -2.52
CA LEU A 87 -23.11 -12.04 -2.61
C LEU A 87 -23.85 -10.70 -2.71
N PHE A 88 -23.38 -9.74 -1.94
CA PHE A 88 -23.71 -8.33 -2.11
C PHE A 88 -22.59 -7.67 -2.90
N LEU A 89 -22.89 -7.07 -4.05
CA LEU A 89 -21.91 -6.34 -4.86
C LEU A 89 -21.93 -4.88 -4.42
N ALA A 90 -20.79 -4.27 -4.12
CA ALA A 90 -20.73 -2.86 -3.72
C ALA A 90 -19.59 -2.13 -4.42
N ARG A 91 -19.88 -0.92 -4.90
CA ARG A 91 -18.86 -0.01 -5.43
C ARG A 91 -18.29 0.78 -4.25
N VAL A 92 -16.97 0.85 -4.13
CA VAL A 92 -16.26 1.50 -3.00
C VAL A 92 -15.31 2.60 -3.48
N ASP A 93 -15.73 3.33 -4.52
CA ASP A 93 -14.96 4.40 -5.15
C ASP A 93 -14.71 5.62 -4.24
N GLU A 94 -13.86 6.52 -4.74
CA GLU A 94 -13.38 7.74 -4.08
C GLU A 94 -14.46 8.76 -3.81
N PHE A 95 -15.23 8.55 -2.75
CA PHE A 95 -15.98 9.64 -2.17
C PHE A 95 -15.04 10.45 -1.28
N ALA A 96 -14.85 11.74 -1.61
CA ALA A 96 -14.26 12.65 -0.64
C ALA A 96 -15.07 12.54 0.64
N ILE A 97 -14.42 12.48 1.81
CA ILE A 97 -15.13 12.47 3.11
C ILE A 97 -16.13 13.62 3.11
N GLY A 98 -17.44 13.33 3.17
CA GLY A 98 -18.51 14.33 3.06
C GLY A 98 -19.27 14.37 1.74
N SER A 99 -18.85 13.62 0.72
CA SER A 99 -19.51 13.65 -0.59
C SER A 99 -20.64 12.62 -0.66
N PRO A 100 -21.87 13.02 -1.02
CA PRO A 100 -22.89 12.06 -1.40
C PRO A 100 -22.45 11.30 -2.65
N TYR A 101 -23.06 10.13 -2.92
CA TYR A 101 -22.92 9.48 -4.23
C TYR A 101 -23.14 10.52 -5.33
N SER A 102 -22.13 10.74 -6.19
CA SER A 102 -22.38 11.37 -7.48
C SER A 102 -23.42 10.52 -8.21
N ALA A 103 -24.36 11.14 -8.92
CA ALA A 103 -25.34 10.38 -9.70
C ALA A 103 -24.60 9.36 -10.58
N LEU A 104 -24.86 8.07 -10.35
CA LEU A 104 -24.31 7.00 -11.19
C LEU A 104 -24.67 7.33 -12.63
N ASN A 105 -23.66 7.50 -13.47
CA ASN A 105 -23.94 7.76 -14.87
C ASN A 105 -24.37 6.44 -15.54
N GLN A 106 -25.00 6.53 -16.71
CA GLN A 106 -25.51 5.35 -17.40
C GLN A 106 -24.43 4.31 -17.74
N TRP A 107 -23.17 4.71 -17.87
CA TRP A 107 -22.06 3.83 -18.19
C TRP A 107 -21.57 3.05 -16.97
N ASP A 108 -21.60 3.68 -15.80
CA ASP A 108 -21.39 3.00 -14.53
C ASP A 108 -22.43 1.88 -14.33
N LEU A 109 -23.69 2.18 -14.63
CA LEU A 109 -24.78 1.21 -14.58
C LEU A 109 -24.58 0.08 -15.61
N ALA A 110 -24.19 0.41 -16.83
CA ALA A 110 -23.90 -0.58 -17.86
C ALA A 110 -22.78 -1.53 -17.40
N LEU A 111 -21.69 -0.97 -16.85
CA LEU A 111 -20.54 -1.72 -16.37
C LEU A 111 -20.95 -2.66 -15.22
N GLU A 112 -21.64 -2.14 -14.21
CA GLU A 112 -22.12 -2.94 -13.06
C GLU A 112 -23.08 -4.06 -13.50
N ASN A 113 -23.99 -3.79 -14.44
CA ASN A 113 -24.86 -4.82 -15.02
C ASN A 113 -24.06 -5.95 -15.69
N GLY A 114 -22.97 -5.58 -16.39
CA GLY A 114 -22.02 -6.53 -16.95
C GLY A 114 -21.35 -7.39 -15.88
N LEU A 115 -20.85 -6.76 -14.82
CA LEU A 115 -20.26 -7.46 -13.67
C LEU A 115 -21.25 -8.45 -13.05
N ILE A 116 -22.50 -8.02 -12.82
CA ILE A 116 -23.57 -8.87 -12.28
C ILE A 116 -23.83 -10.06 -13.21
N GLN A 117 -23.93 -9.84 -14.53
CA GLN A 117 -24.14 -10.90 -15.50
C GLN A 117 -22.99 -11.92 -15.49
N GLY A 118 -21.75 -11.44 -15.40
CA GLY A 118 -20.57 -12.29 -15.26
C GLY A 118 -20.63 -13.13 -13.99
N LEU A 119 -20.91 -12.52 -12.83
CA LEU A 119 -20.96 -13.21 -11.55
C LEU A 119 -22.07 -14.27 -11.48
N LEU A 120 -23.24 -13.99 -12.06
CA LEU A 120 -24.32 -14.96 -12.22
C LEU A 120 -23.87 -16.15 -13.08
N SER A 121 -23.11 -15.88 -14.15
CA SER A 121 -22.54 -16.92 -15.03
C SER A 121 -21.47 -17.76 -14.31
N SER A 122 -20.77 -17.17 -13.33
CA SER A 122 -19.83 -17.87 -12.44
C SER A 122 -20.50 -18.65 -11.30
N GLY A 123 -21.84 -18.63 -11.18
CA GLY A 123 -22.60 -19.43 -10.21
C GLY A 123 -22.97 -18.72 -8.90
N TYR A 124 -22.60 -17.45 -8.73
CA TYR A 124 -23.00 -16.67 -7.56
C TYR A 124 -24.48 -16.26 -7.59
N LYS A 125 -25.06 -16.08 -6.42
CA LYS A 125 -26.39 -15.47 -6.25
C LYS A 125 -26.19 -14.02 -5.84
N ILE A 126 -26.61 -13.08 -6.68
CA ILE A 126 -26.44 -11.65 -6.43
C ILE A 126 -27.70 -11.09 -5.76
N THR A 127 -27.49 -10.28 -4.74
CA THR A 127 -28.56 -9.49 -4.13
C THR A 127 -28.65 -8.14 -4.83
N GLU A 128 -29.86 -7.79 -5.29
CA GLU A 128 -30.15 -6.48 -5.89
C GLU A 128 -30.21 -5.37 -4.83
N LYS A 129 -29.61 -4.22 -5.14
CA LYS A 129 -29.67 -3.01 -4.31
C LYS A 129 -31.02 -2.31 -4.54
N LEU A 130 -31.91 -2.34 -3.55
CA LEU A 130 -33.21 -1.65 -3.62
C LEU A 130 -33.20 -0.31 -2.84
N ASP A 131 -32.11 0.46 -2.92
CA ASP A 131 -31.93 1.80 -2.32
C ASP A 131 -31.62 1.89 -0.80
N PHE A 132 -31.11 0.83 -0.15
CA PHE A 132 -30.92 0.81 1.31
C PHE A 132 -29.48 0.70 1.82
N VAL A 133 -28.47 0.81 0.95
CA VAL A 133 -27.06 0.79 1.38
C VAL A 133 -26.44 2.14 1.08
N ALA A 134 -26.31 2.95 2.13
CA ALA A 134 -25.76 4.28 2.09
C ALA A 134 -24.23 4.22 1.97
N PRO A 135 -23.60 5.24 1.34
CA PRO A 135 -22.19 5.44 1.55
C PRO A 135 -21.99 5.79 3.02
N ARG A 136 -20.83 5.46 3.56
CA ARG A 136 -20.52 5.68 4.96
C ARG A 136 -20.75 7.14 5.38
N ASP A 137 -21.37 7.35 6.54
CA ASP A 137 -21.59 8.71 7.05
C ASP A 137 -20.26 9.45 7.25
N ALA A 138 -20.13 10.56 6.54
CA ALA A 138 -19.00 11.47 6.62
C ALA A 138 -18.72 11.98 8.04
N SER A 139 -19.73 12.01 8.91
CA SER A 139 -19.60 12.44 10.30
C SER A 139 -18.92 11.40 11.19
N GLU A 140 -18.83 10.13 10.77
CA GLU A 140 -18.03 9.10 11.45
C GLU A 140 -16.53 9.39 11.38
N TYR A 141 -16.13 10.11 10.33
CA TYR A 141 -14.78 10.59 10.18
C TYR A 141 -14.63 11.85 11.04
N VAL A 142 -14.06 11.67 12.23
CA VAL A 142 -13.57 12.81 13.02
C VAL A 142 -12.57 13.53 12.14
N GLY A 143 -12.74 14.84 11.87
CA GLY A 143 -11.98 15.59 10.86
C GLY A 143 -10.47 15.33 10.89
N THR A 144 -10.04 14.36 10.09
CA THR A 144 -8.72 13.74 10.19
C THR A 144 -7.99 13.87 8.88
N SER A 145 -7.00 14.71 8.99
CA SER A 145 -5.60 14.39 8.81
C SER A 145 -5.09 12.99 8.61
N PRO A 146 -4.15 12.83 7.67
CA PRO A 146 -4.03 13.38 6.33
C PRO A 146 -4.99 12.75 5.34
N LYS A 147 -5.15 13.47 4.23
CA LYS A 147 -5.80 13.02 3.00
C LYS A 147 -5.12 11.77 2.42
N ASP A 148 -3.88 11.51 2.79
CA ASP A 148 -3.03 10.52 2.14
C ASP A 148 -2.83 9.24 2.99
N ALA A 149 -3.66 8.97 4.01
CA ALA A 149 -3.23 7.94 4.97
C ALA A 149 -4.32 7.13 5.68
N PHE A 150 -5.61 7.34 5.43
CA PHE A 150 -6.63 6.43 5.95
C PHE A 150 -7.61 6.00 4.88
N TYR A 151 -7.31 4.87 4.24
CA TYR A 151 -8.33 4.14 3.53
C TYR A 151 -9.21 3.42 4.56
N MET A 152 -10.50 3.75 4.57
CA MET A 152 -11.54 3.01 5.30
C MET A 152 -12.57 2.52 4.30
N HIS A 153 -13.23 1.42 4.65
CA HIS A 153 -14.35 0.89 3.89
C HIS A 153 -15.44 1.96 3.66
N GLY A 154 -15.93 2.04 2.42
CA GLY A 154 -16.86 3.06 1.94
C GLY A 154 -18.35 2.81 2.20
N ILE A 155 -18.73 1.64 2.73
CA ILE A 155 -20.13 1.35 3.09
C ILE A 155 -20.37 1.66 4.57
N ASP A 156 -21.56 2.18 4.87
CA ASP A 156 -22.03 2.36 6.25
C ASP A 156 -22.00 1.04 7.04
N LEU A 157 -21.51 1.12 8.27
CA LEU A 157 -21.33 -0.02 9.17
C LEU A 157 -22.65 -0.59 9.69
N GLU A 158 -23.68 0.24 9.83
CA GLU A 158 -25.02 -0.22 10.21
C GLU A 158 -25.68 -0.97 9.04
N ASP A 159 -25.31 -0.65 7.80
CA ASP A 159 -25.78 -1.34 6.61
C ASP A 159 -25.15 -2.72 6.43
N HIS A 160 -24.01 -3.04 7.08
CA HIS A 160 -23.53 -4.44 7.16
C HIS A 160 -24.55 -5.36 7.84
N LYS A 161 -25.33 -4.85 8.81
CA LYS A 161 -26.43 -5.60 9.43
C LYS A 161 -27.61 -5.76 8.47
N VAL A 162 -27.89 -4.75 7.65
CA VAL A 162 -28.93 -4.82 6.59
C VAL A 162 -28.53 -5.86 5.53
N ILE A 163 -27.28 -5.83 5.06
CA ILE A 163 -26.73 -6.78 4.08
C ILE A 163 -26.81 -8.22 4.60
N THR A 164 -26.42 -8.44 5.86
CA THR A 164 -26.41 -9.79 6.45
C THR A 164 -27.80 -10.29 6.84
N LYS A 165 -28.67 -9.43 7.40
CA LYS A 165 -29.98 -9.86 7.93
C LYS A 165 -31.10 -9.80 6.91
N ASP A 166 -31.18 -8.70 6.16
CA ASP A 166 -32.32 -8.43 5.28
C ASP A 166 -32.06 -9.00 3.89
N PHE A 167 -30.87 -8.75 3.35
CA PHE A 167 -30.45 -9.28 2.06
C PHE A 167 -29.93 -10.73 2.12
N LYS A 168 -29.58 -11.20 3.33
CA LYS A 168 -29.08 -12.57 3.60
C LYS A 168 -27.80 -12.91 2.85
N SER A 169 -27.01 -11.90 2.51
CA SER A 169 -25.70 -12.10 1.89
C SER A 169 -24.67 -12.45 2.97
N SER A 170 -23.90 -13.51 2.74
CA SER A 170 -22.75 -13.87 3.60
C SER A 170 -21.44 -13.29 3.08
N LEU A 171 -21.43 -12.87 1.82
CA LEU A 171 -20.29 -12.27 1.15
C LEU A 171 -20.59 -10.85 0.71
N LEU A 172 -19.56 -10.02 0.77
CA LEU A 172 -19.50 -8.70 0.19
C LEU A 172 -18.38 -8.70 -0.85
N LEU A 173 -18.71 -8.48 -2.12
CA LEU A 173 -17.73 -8.22 -3.17
C LEU A 173 -17.68 -6.72 -3.40
N GLU A 174 -16.58 -6.14 -2.98
CA GLU A 174 -16.27 -4.74 -3.20
C GLU A 174 -15.55 -4.62 -4.53
N TYR A 175 -15.87 -3.57 -5.27
CA TYR A 175 -15.13 -3.19 -6.44
C TYR A 175 -14.86 -1.68 -6.45
N GLN A 176 -13.65 -1.32 -6.87
CA GLN A 176 -13.23 0.06 -7.06
C GLN A 176 -12.86 0.25 -8.53
N VAL A 177 -13.51 1.19 -9.20
CA VAL A 177 -13.15 1.56 -10.57
C VAL A 177 -11.92 2.46 -10.50
N MET A 178 -10.75 1.92 -10.83
CA MET A 178 -9.50 2.67 -10.81
C MET A 178 -9.40 3.59 -12.04
N GLU A 179 -9.69 3.02 -13.22
CA GLU A 179 -9.72 3.73 -14.49
C GLU A 179 -10.86 3.21 -15.36
N PHE A 180 -11.56 4.10 -16.07
CA PHE A 180 -12.63 3.71 -16.98
C PHE A 180 -12.79 4.71 -18.13
N ALA A 181 -12.73 4.19 -19.36
CA ALA A 181 -13.00 4.96 -20.56
C ALA A 181 -14.06 4.25 -21.41
N GLU A 182 -15.29 4.75 -21.37
CA GLU A 182 -16.45 4.19 -22.07
C GLU A 182 -16.29 4.21 -23.60
N ASN A 183 -15.60 5.22 -24.13
CA ASN A 183 -15.35 5.36 -25.57
C ASN A 183 -14.27 4.38 -26.06
N GLN A 184 -13.33 4.02 -25.18
CA GLN A 184 -12.29 3.03 -25.46
C GLN A 184 -12.71 1.61 -25.04
N LYS A 185 -13.88 1.45 -24.42
CA LYS A 185 -14.42 0.18 -23.91
C LYS A 185 -13.38 -0.57 -23.08
N SER A 186 -12.70 0.17 -22.21
CA SER A 186 -11.62 -0.34 -21.38
C SER A 186 -11.77 0.16 -19.96
N ALA A 187 -11.52 -0.73 -18.99
CA ALA A 187 -11.67 -0.45 -17.57
C ALA A 187 -10.63 -1.23 -16.77
N ILE A 188 -10.23 -0.67 -15.64
CA ILE A 188 -9.36 -1.32 -14.67
C ILE A 188 -10.05 -1.22 -13.32
N ILE A 189 -10.32 -2.39 -12.74
CA ILE A 189 -11.15 -2.52 -11.53
C ILE A 189 -10.40 -3.35 -10.51
N TYR A 190 -10.28 -2.82 -9.30
CA TYR A 190 -9.84 -3.58 -8.14
C TYR A 190 -11.04 -4.28 -7.51
N PHE A 191 -10.90 -5.56 -7.18
CA PHE A 191 -11.91 -6.39 -6.55
C PHE A 191 -11.41 -6.90 -5.19
N ARG A 192 -12.33 -6.98 -4.22
CA ARG A 192 -12.07 -7.53 -2.89
C ARG A 192 -13.28 -8.33 -2.40
N MET A 193 -13.06 -9.59 -2.02
CA MET A 193 -14.10 -10.44 -1.43
C MET A 193 -13.97 -10.42 0.08
N VAL A 194 -15.04 -10.09 0.80
CA VAL A 194 -15.09 -10.02 2.27
C VAL A 194 -16.13 -11.00 2.81
N ASN A 195 -15.74 -11.76 3.83
CA ASN A 195 -16.67 -12.56 4.62
C ASN A 195 -17.32 -11.66 5.68
N LEU A 196 -18.61 -11.36 5.52
CA LEU A 196 -19.36 -10.46 6.41
C LEU A 196 -19.49 -10.96 7.86
N ALA A 197 -19.35 -12.27 8.10
CA ALA A 197 -19.44 -12.80 9.47
C ALA A 197 -18.18 -12.52 10.30
N SER A 198 -17.01 -12.51 9.65
CA SER A 198 -15.72 -12.31 10.33
C SER A 198 -15.06 -10.96 9.99
N MET A 199 -15.59 -10.28 8.98
CA MET A 199 -15.00 -9.14 8.28
C MET A 199 -13.62 -9.43 7.68
N LYS A 200 -13.24 -10.71 7.52
CA LYS A 200 -11.96 -11.05 6.91
C LYS A 200 -12.03 -10.92 5.39
N ILE A 201 -11.00 -10.32 4.81
CA ILE A 201 -10.77 -10.31 3.37
C ILE A 201 -10.39 -11.74 2.96
N LEU A 202 -11.12 -12.29 2.00
CA LEU A 202 -10.90 -13.64 1.46
C LEU A 202 -9.91 -13.64 0.31
N ALA A 203 -9.98 -12.62 -0.54
CA ALA A 203 -9.10 -12.42 -1.67
C ALA A 203 -9.20 -10.96 -2.14
N SER A 204 -8.19 -10.50 -2.88
CA SER A 204 -8.23 -9.25 -3.65
C SER A 204 -7.41 -9.37 -4.93
N THR A 205 -7.74 -8.57 -5.94
CA THR A 205 -6.97 -8.47 -7.19
C THR A 205 -7.36 -7.22 -7.97
N VAL A 206 -6.48 -6.75 -8.86
CA VAL A 206 -6.87 -5.91 -10.00
C VAL A 206 -7.23 -6.79 -11.20
N VAL A 207 -8.24 -6.36 -11.96
CA VAL A 207 -8.59 -6.93 -13.27
C VAL A 207 -8.56 -5.80 -14.30
N LYS A 208 -7.82 -6.02 -15.39
CA LYS A 208 -7.68 -5.09 -16.51
C LYS A 208 -8.51 -5.64 -17.68
N GLY A 209 -9.45 -4.84 -18.20
CA GLY A 209 -10.41 -5.26 -19.21
C GLY A 209 -10.50 -4.32 -20.40
N GLY A 210 -10.81 -4.86 -21.58
CA GLY A 210 -10.89 -4.12 -22.85
C GLY A 210 -9.62 -4.26 -23.70
N LYS A 211 -9.68 -3.84 -24.97
CA LYS A 211 -8.52 -3.95 -25.89
C LYS A 211 -7.51 -2.81 -25.75
N PHE A 212 -7.89 -1.74 -25.05
CA PHE A 212 -7.12 -0.50 -24.97
C PHE A 212 -6.88 -0.07 -23.52
N TYR A 213 -6.92 -1.01 -22.56
CA TYR A 213 -6.63 -0.69 -21.15
C TYR A 213 -5.20 -0.13 -20.96
N GLU A 214 -4.30 -0.43 -21.91
CA GLU A 214 -2.93 0.11 -21.96
C GLU A 214 -2.87 1.60 -22.29
N MET A 215 -3.96 2.19 -22.79
CA MET A 215 -4.06 3.62 -23.15
C MET A 215 -4.75 4.47 -22.08
N LEU A 216 -5.12 3.89 -20.93
CA LEU A 216 -5.67 4.61 -19.78
C LEU A 216 -4.54 5.37 -19.05
N ASP A 217 -4.88 6.31 -18.14
CA ASP A 217 -3.90 7.20 -17.50
C ASP A 217 -2.83 6.42 -16.70
N GLN A 218 -3.18 5.21 -16.21
CA GLN A 218 -2.30 4.22 -15.57
C GLN A 218 -1.49 4.66 -14.34
N ILE A 219 -1.50 5.93 -13.95
CA ILE A 219 -0.70 6.46 -12.82
C ILE A 219 -0.97 5.64 -11.55
N ASP A 220 -2.24 5.50 -11.16
CA ASP A 220 -2.64 4.76 -9.96
C ASP A 220 -2.33 3.26 -10.07
N ILE A 221 -2.39 2.69 -11.27
CA ILE A 221 -2.14 1.25 -11.49
C ILE A 221 -0.67 0.92 -11.39
N LYS A 222 0.20 1.84 -11.81
CA LYS A 222 1.65 1.67 -11.67
C LYS A 222 2.02 1.46 -10.20
N GLU A 223 1.49 2.28 -9.30
CA GLU A 223 1.78 2.15 -7.86
C GLU A 223 1.19 0.89 -7.24
N TYR A 224 0.00 0.46 -7.69
CA TYR A 224 -0.54 -0.85 -7.32
C TYR A 224 0.39 -1.98 -7.77
N ASP A 225 0.80 -2.01 -9.04
CA ASP A 225 1.61 -3.09 -9.62
C ASP A 225 2.99 -3.14 -8.95
N ARG A 226 3.66 -1.98 -8.76
CA ARG A 226 4.94 -1.85 -8.05
C ARG A 226 4.85 -2.40 -6.64
N THR A 227 3.81 -2.02 -5.89
CA THR A 227 3.62 -2.49 -4.51
C THR A 227 3.28 -3.97 -4.48
N TYR A 228 2.40 -4.45 -5.36
CA TYR A 228 2.04 -5.86 -5.46
C TYR A 228 3.27 -6.72 -5.73
N ASP A 229 4.09 -6.35 -6.71
CA ASP A 229 5.29 -7.08 -7.09
C ASP A 229 6.34 -7.08 -5.99
N ALA A 230 6.57 -5.93 -5.33
CA ALA A 230 7.49 -5.83 -4.21
C ALA A 230 7.07 -6.76 -3.05
N ILE A 231 5.80 -6.70 -2.66
CA ILE A 231 5.29 -7.47 -1.51
C ILE A 231 5.14 -8.95 -1.82
N SER A 232 4.61 -9.34 -2.97
CA SER A 232 4.40 -10.74 -3.32
C SER A 232 5.70 -11.53 -3.45
N ASN A 233 6.78 -10.85 -3.88
CA ASN A 233 8.10 -11.46 -4.05
C ASN A 233 9.02 -11.32 -2.83
N TYR A 234 8.66 -10.50 -1.82
CA TYR A 234 9.51 -10.32 -0.65
C TYR A 234 9.57 -11.57 0.24
N ASN A 235 10.77 -11.92 0.72
CA ASN A 235 10.99 -13.09 1.55
C ASN A 235 10.77 -12.79 3.04
N PHE A 236 9.50 -12.71 3.46
CA PHE A 236 9.16 -12.49 4.87
C PHE A 236 9.74 -13.60 5.79
N PRO A 237 10.11 -13.27 7.04
CA PRO A 237 10.63 -14.24 7.99
C PRO A 237 9.73 -15.47 8.15
N SER A 238 10.35 -16.65 8.17
CA SER A 238 9.64 -17.91 8.40
C SER A 238 8.88 -17.86 9.71
N GLY A 239 7.58 -18.16 9.70
CA GLY A 239 6.74 -18.11 10.89
C GLY A 239 5.93 -16.83 11.06
N LEU A 240 6.22 -15.75 10.30
CA LEU A 240 5.49 -14.49 10.44
C LEU A 240 3.99 -14.68 10.13
N TYR A 241 3.67 -15.26 8.98
CA TYR A 241 2.28 -15.50 8.58
C TYR A 241 1.52 -16.42 9.53
N GLN A 242 2.20 -17.36 10.19
CA GLN A 242 1.59 -18.27 11.16
C GLN A 242 1.18 -17.56 12.46
N LYS A 243 1.69 -16.36 12.71
CA LYS A 243 1.29 -15.52 13.85
C LYS A 243 0.05 -14.69 13.56
N PHE A 244 -0.34 -14.54 12.29
CA PHE A 244 -1.52 -13.76 11.95
C PHE A 244 -2.81 -14.53 12.22
N ALA A 245 -3.70 -13.92 13.01
CA ALA A 245 -5.05 -14.41 13.26
C ALA A 245 -6.10 -13.42 12.74
N LYS A 246 -5.96 -12.14 13.10
CA LYS A 246 -6.81 -11.02 12.69
C LYS A 246 -5.95 -9.76 12.64
N ALA A 247 -5.43 -9.46 11.45
CA ALA A 247 -4.58 -8.30 11.23
C ALA A 247 -5.35 -7.13 10.63
N ALA A 248 -5.14 -5.95 11.21
CA ALA A 248 -5.45 -4.68 10.59
C ALA A 248 -4.28 -4.18 9.73
N VAL A 249 -4.55 -3.28 8.77
CA VAL A 249 -3.53 -2.54 8.01
C VAL A 249 -3.64 -1.05 8.34
N LEU A 250 -2.55 -0.29 8.38
CA LEU A 250 -2.57 1.14 8.70
C LEU A 250 -1.41 1.85 8.02
N ASN A 251 -1.68 2.93 7.28
CA ASN A 251 -0.62 3.82 6.83
C ASN A 251 -0.12 4.62 8.04
N ILE A 252 1.17 4.54 8.36
CA ILE A 252 1.77 5.29 9.47
C ILE A 252 1.96 6.76 9.16
N ASP A 253 1.83 7.24 7.94
CA ASP A 253 1.83 8.69 7.70
C ASP A 253 0.56 9.38 8.13
N ILE A 254 -0.49 8.61 8.47
CA ILE A 254 -1.65 9.19 9.17
C ILE A 254 -1.26 9.84 10.50
N LEU A 255 -0.07 9.47 10.98
CA LEU A 255 0.52 9.77 12.25
C LEU A 255 1.45 10.99 12.16
N ASN A 256 1.79 11.45 10.94
CA ASN A 256 2.70 12.58 10.70
C ASN A 256 1.91 13.87 10.40
N ILE A 257 1.61 14.64 11.46
CA ILE A 257 0.58 15.69 11.45
C ILE A 257 1.08 17.00 10.79
N THR A 258 0.77 17.21 9.51
CA THR A 258 0.95 18.48 8.77
C THR A 258 -0.26 19.44 8.77
N GLY A 259 -1.29 19.23 9.59
CA GLY A 259 -2.31 20.24 9.91
C GLY A 259 -3.31 20.68 8.80
N ALA A 260 -3.27 20.21 7.54
CA ALA A 260 -4.09 20.75 6.45
C ALA A 260 -5.01 19.70 5.76
N TYR A 261 -6.26 19.57 6.22
CA TYR A 261 -7.03 18.33 6.03
C TYR A 261 -8.49 18.53 5.58
N LYS A 262 -8.67 18.85 4.29
CA LYS A 262 -9.99 19.10 3.66
C LYS A 262 -10.17 18.48 2.26
N SER A 263 -9.54 17.34 1.92
CA SER A 263 -9.75 16.71 0.59
C SER A 263 -9.82 15.19 0.64
N SER A 264 -10.21 14.59 -0.49
CA SER A 264 -10.32 13.14 -0.71
C SER A 264 -9.03 12.37 -0.41
N PRO A 265 -9.14 11.07 -0.12
CA PRO A 265 -8.04 10.11 -0.17
C PRO A 265 -7.16 10.28 -1.42
N SER A 266 -5.84 10.14 -1.30
CA SER A 266 -4.96 10.06 -2.48
C SER A 266 -5.14 8.72 -3.20
N LYS A 267 -5.48 8.81 -4.49
CA LYS A 267 -5.53 7.71 -5.45
C LYS A 267 -4.28 6.81 -5.38
N ASN A 268 -3.10 7.43 -5.34
CA ASN A 268 -1.82 6.73 -5.25
C ASN A 268 -1.73 5.90 -3.97
N ILE A 269 -2.11 6.44 -2.82
CA ILE A 269 -2.03 5.70 -1.55
C ILE A 269 -3.06 4.56 -1.52
N MET A 270 -4.26 4.77 -2.07
CA MET A 270 -5.23 3.69 -2.22
C MET A 270 -4.69 2.56 -3.08
N ALA A 271 -4.03 2.89 -4.19
CA ALA A 271 -3.36 1.91 -5.03
C ALA A 271 -2.24 1.17 -4.28
N VAL A 272 -1.41 1.87 -3.52
CA VAL A 272 -0.36 1.27 -2.66
C VAL A 272 -0.98 0.31 -1.64
N GLU A 273 -2.02 0.72 -0.91
CA GLU A 273 -2.67 -0.17 0.07
C GLU A 273 -3.31 -1.39 -0.60
N ASN A 274 -3.96 -1.19 -1.75
CA ASN A 274 -4.54 -2.28 -2.54
C ASN A 274 -3.45 -3.27 -3.01
N GLY A 275 -2.31 -2.75 -3.48
CA GLY A 275 -1.15 -3.55 -3.89
C GLY A 275 -0.53 -4.30 -2.73
N LEU A 276 -0.40 -3.66 -1.56
CA LEU A 276 0.06 -4.27 -0.31
C LEU A 276 -0.86 -5.42 0.11
N VAL A 277 -2.17 -5.19 0.16
CA VAL A 277 -3.16 -6.22 0.57
C VAL A 277 -3.12 -7.40 -0.41
N SER A 278 -3.15 -7.14 -1.72
CA SER A 278 -3.08 -8.21 -2.73
C SER A 278 -1.75 -8.96 -2.69
N GLY A 279 -0.63 -8.24 -2.55
CA GLY A 279 0.70 -8.82 -2.47
C GLY A 279 0.89 -9.70 -1.23
N LEU A 280 0.36 -9.31 -0.07
CA LEU A 280 0.42 -10.12 1.16
C LEU A 280 -0.36 -11.44 1.04
N PHE A 281 -1.47 -11.46 0.31
CA PHE A 281 -2.23 -12.69 0.06
C PHE A 281 -1.55 -13.61 -0.97
N ASP A 282 -0.81 -13.04 -1.91
CA ASP A 282 -0.15 -13.79 -2.98
C ASP A 282 1.32 -14.09 -2.69
N ASN A 283 1.83 -13.62 -1.55
CA ASN A 283 3.21 -13.81 -1.16
C ASN A 283 3.54 -15.30 -0.98
N SER A 284 4.69 -15.72 -1.53
CA SER A 284 5.10 -17.14 -1.50
C SER A 284 5.36 -17.72 -0.09
N SER A 285 5.62 -16.87 0.91
CA SER A 285 5.74 -17.25 2.32
C SER A 285 4.39 -17.47 2.99
N TYR A 286 3.29 -16.97 2.40
CA TYR A 286 1.93 -17.27 2.82
C TYR A 286 1.50 -18.63 2.30
N ARG A 287 1.58 -19.66 3.16
CA ARG A 287 1.24 -21.06 2.84
C ARG A 287 -0.06 -21.54 3.49
N SER A 288 -0.89 -20.62 3.94
CA SER A 288 -2.08 -20.91 4.73
C SER A 288 -3.35 -20.71 3.90
N SER A 289 -4.36 -21.55 4.12
CA SER A 289 -5.73 -21.29 3.63
C SER A 289 -6.51 -20.33 4.52
N ASN A 290 -5.94 -19.94 5.67
CA ASN A 290 -6.63 -19.11 6.65
C ASN A 290 -6.35 -17.64 6.37
N THR A 291 -7.40 -16.92 6.00
CA THR A 291 -7.35 -15.47 5.82
C THR A 291 -7.13 -14.79 7.16
N PHE A 292 -6.39 -13.69 7.15
CA PHE A 292 -5.98 -13.01 8.37
C PHE A 292 -6.28 -11.51 8.35
N MET A 293 -6.21 -10.85 7.20
CA MET A 293 -6.54 -9.43 7.10
C MET A 293 -8.03 -9.18 7.29
N VAL A 294 -8.32 -8.14 8.08
CA VAL A 294 -9.68 -7.68 8.39
C VAL A 294 -9.97 -6.40 7.62
N GLU A 295 -11.14 -6.35 7.00
CA GLU A 295 -11.67 -5.16 6.35
C GLU A 295 -11.94 -4.06 7.39
N LYS A 296 -11.44 -2.85 7.13
CA LYS A 296 -11.48 -1.71 8.06
C LYS A 296 -12.89 -1.14 8.17
N SER A 297 -13.67 -1.77 9.04
CA SER A 297 -15.09 -1.49 9.25
C SER A 297 -15.33 -0.79 10.59
N SER A 298 -16.06 -1.45 11.51
CA SER A 298 -16.43 -0.88 12.79
C SER A 298 -15.26 -0.90 13.77
N GLY A 299 -15.15 0.15 14.59
CA GLY A 299 -14.19 0.22 15.67
C GLY A 299 -12.86 0.88 15.32
N PHE A 300 -12.44 0.85 14.05
CA PHE A 300 -11.34 1.65 13.51
C PHE A 300 -11.68 3.13 13.59
N LYS A 301 -11.39 3.76 14.73
CA LYS A 301 -11.75 5.16 15.02
C LYS A 301 -10.49 5.97 15.24
N LEU A 302 -10.42 7.12 14.59
CA LEU A 302 -9.44 8.14 14.94
C LEU A 302 -9.93 8.85 16.21
N LYS A 303 -9.43 8.45 17.38
CA LYS A 303 -9.69 9.18 18.63
C LYS A 303 -9.05 10.57 18.54
N TYR A 304 -9.89 11.59 18.43
CA TYR A 304 -9.53 12.98 18.70
C TYR A 304 -10.47 13.55 19.78
N PRO A 305 -10.07 13.62 21.06
CA PRO A 305 -10.60 14.66 21.94
C PRO A 305 -9.99 16.00 21.51
N ALA A 306 -10.55 17.13 21.92
CA ALA A 306 -10.13 18.52 21.65
C ALA A 306 -8.65 18.89 21.97
N VAL A 307 -7.78 17.91 22.21
CA VAL A 307 -6.36 18.00 22.51
C VAL A 307 -5.54 18.38 21.26
N TYR A 308 -5.94 17.95 20.07
CA TYR A 308 -5.13 18.09 18.84
C TYR A 308 -5.21 19.44 18.13
N ASN A 309 -6.05 20.37 18.57
CA ASN A 309 -5.97 21.76 18.12
C ASN A 309 -4.65 22.44 18.56
N ASN A 310 -3.82 21.75 19.37
CA ASN A 310 -2.64 22.30 20.03
C ASN A 310 -1.50 21.28 20.28
N ILE A 311 -1.50 20.11 19.62
CA ILE A 311 -0.43 19.10 19.80
C ILE A 311 0.68 19.31 18.77
N VAL A 312 1.90 19.25 19.27
CA VAL A 312 3.14 19.35 18.51
C VAL A 312 4.00 18.16 18.98
N PHE A 313 4.23 17.17 18.10
CA PHE A 313 5.24 16.08 18.14
C PHE A 313 4.90 14.60 18.45
N ASN A 314 5.61 13.81 17.62
CA ASN A 314 6.22 12.46 17.66
C ASN A 314 5.45 11.18 17.25
N THR A 315 6.24 10.31 16.61
CA THR A 315 6.08 8.96 16.05
C THR A 315 4.93 8.15 16.65
N ASN A 316 3.92 7.90 15.82
CA ASN A 316 2.74 7.09 16.07
C ASN A 316 1.76 7.63 17.16
N PRO A 317 0.95 8.69 16.90
CA PRO A 317 -0.29 8.91 17.63
C PRO A 317 -1.30 7.83 17.21
N VAL A 318 -1.22 6.67 17.86
CA VAL A 318 -2.15 5.60 17.52
C VAL A 318 -3.56 5.95 17.98
N LEU A 319 -4.52 5.49 17.17
CA LEU A 319 -5.98 5.50 17.32
C LEU A 319 -6.52 5.17 18.73
N TYR A 320 -5.71 4.55 19.59
CA TYR A 320 -6.07 4.02 20.90
C TYR A 320 -4.97 4.29 21.93
N GLU A 321 -5.34 4.39 23.21
CA GLU A 321 -4.35 4.68 24.26
C GLU A 321 -3.58 3.41 24.69
N GLU A 322 -4.16 2.23 24.49
CA GLU A 322 -3.60 0.93 24.90
C GLU A 322 -3.96 -0.18 23.91
N TRP A 323 -3.09 -1.18 23.74
CA TRP A 323 -3.31 -2.30 22.81
C TRP A 323 -4.59 -3.08 23.10
N ALA A 324 -4.97 -3.19 24.38
CA ALA A 324 -6.24 -3.79 24.78
C ALA A 324 -7.45 -3.00 24.26
N GLU A 325 -7.35 -1.68 24.16
CA GLU A 325 -8.39 -0.84 23.58
C GLU A 325 -8.49 -1.06 22.06
N PHE A 326 -7.36 -1.13 21.35
CA PHE A 326 -7.29 -1.49 19.94
C PHE A 326 -8.00 -2.82 19.67
N ILE A 327 -7.65 -3.87 20.43
CA ILE A 327 -8.25 -5.20 20.30
C ILE A 327 -9.76 -5.14 20.59
N LYS A 328 -10.17 -4.44 21.65
CA LYS A 328 -11.59 -4.33 22.01
C LYS A 328 -12.40 -3.61 20.93
N ALA A 329 -11.82 -2.57 20.33
CA ALA A 329 -12.51 -1.77 19.33
C ALA A 329 -12.59 -2.49 17.98
N THR A 330 -11.47 -3.04 17.50
CA THR A 330 -11.35 -3.58 16.13
C THR A 330 -11.53 -5.11 16.06
N GLY A 331 -11.39 -5.81 17.18
CA GLY A 331 -11.29 -7.27 17.22
C GLY A 331 -10.01 -7.82 16.60
N CYS A 332 -9.06 -6.97 16.20
CA CYS A 332 -7.78 -7.35 15.60
C CYS A 332 -6.73 -7.62 16.67
N SER A 333 -5.98 -8.70 16.49
CA SER A 333 -4.88 -9.12 17.36
C SER A 333 -3.51 -8.69 16.83
N GLU A 334 -3.43 -8.34 15.55
CA GLU A 334 -2.24 -7.81 14.90
C GLU A 334 -2.52 -6.49 14.16
N LEU A 335 -1.48 -5.68 13.99
CA LEU A 335 -1.50 -4.45 13.22
C LEU A 335 -0.30 -4.42 12.27
N ILE A 336 -0.57 -4.34 10.98
CA ILE A 336 0.40 -4.13 9.91
C ILE A 336 0.42 -2.64 9.62
N MET A 337 1.51 -2.01 9.97
CA MET A 337 1.81 -0.61 9.72
C MET A 337 2.66 -0.51 8.46
N TYR A 338 2.33 0.43 7.58
CA TYR A 338 3.12 0.68 6.38
C TYR A 338 3.32 2.17 6.11
N ARG A 339 4.40 2.53 5.43
CA ARG A 339 4.61 3.87 4.86
C ARG A 339 5.01 3.72 3.40
N TYR A 340 4.36 4.49 2.55
CA TYR A 340 4.79 4.66 1.17
C TYR A 340 5.99 5.61 1.14
N LEU A 341 7.08 5.19 0.53
CA LEU A 341 8.28 6.01 0.30
C LEU A 341 8.27 6.34 -1.19
N GLU A 342 7.98 7.60 -1.51
CA GLU A 342 7.64 8.00 -2.87
C GLU A 342 8.75 7.58 -3.85
N ASP A 343 8.36 6.86 -4.89
CA ASP A 343 9.24 6.27 -5.89
C ASP A 343 10.30 5.27 -5.40
N GLU A 344 10.55 5.08 -4.11
CA GLU A 344 11.57 4.15 -3.62
C GLU A 344 11.02 2.79 -3.18
N GLY A 345 9.87 2.76 -2.49
CA GLY A 345 9.32 1.51 -1.99
C GLY A 345 8.33 1.67 -0.85
N ILE A 346 8.31 0.68 0.04
CA ILE A 346 7.40 0.64 1.18
C ILE A 346 8.11 0.17 2.44
N TYR A 347 7.96 0.91 3.53
CA TYR A 347 8.35 0.45 4.86
C TYR A 347 7.19 -0.33 5.49
N ILE A 348 7.46 -1.46 6.12
CA ILE A 348 6.46 -2.28 6.82
C ILE A 348 6.92 -2.63 8.24
N ARG A 349 6.01 -2.43 9.19
CA ARG A 349 6.13 -2.87 10.58
C ARG A 349 4.93 -3.73 10.96
N VAL A 350 5.17 -4.91 11.52
CA VAL A 350 4.11 -5.81 12.00
C VAL A 350 4.14 -5.87 13.51
N VAL A 351 3.00 -5.63 14.15
CA VAL A 351 2.86 -5.59 15.59
C VAL A 351 1.82 -6.59 16.09
N ASP A 352 2.18 -7.33 17.14
CA ASP A 352 1.31 -8.21 17.92
C ASP A 352 0.68 -7.40 19.06
N ALA A 353 -0.55 -6.94 18.84
CA ALA A 353 -1.32 -6.20 19.84
C ALA A 353 -1.67 -7.08 21.04
N SER A 354 -1.90 -8.38 20.81
CA SER A 354 -2.25 -9.33 21.89
C SER A 354 -1.08 -9.54 22.85
N ASN A 355 0.14 -9.37 22.36
CA ASN A 355 1.35 -9.35 23.17
C ASN A 355 1.84 -7.92 23.44
N ASN A 356 0.90 -7.03 23.78
CA ASN A 356 1.17 -5.67 24.23
C ASN A 356 2.08 -4.86 23.29
N GLY A 357 1.90 -5.05 21.98
CA GLY A 357 2.63 -4.29 20.96
C GLY A 357 3.96 -4.87 20.56
N LYS A 358 4.23 -6.15 20.83
CA LYS A 358 5.50 -6.75 20.40
C LYS A 358 5.65 -6.62 18.88
N ILE A 359 6.78 -6.05 18.43
CA ILE A 359 7.09 -5.95 17.01
C ILE A 359 7.56 -7.33 16.52
N LEU A 360 6.87 -7.86 15.51
CA LEU A 360 7.13 -9.15 14.89
C LEU A 360 8.04 -9.05 13.67
N PHE A 361 7.96 -7.92 12.96
CA PHE A 361 8.70 -7.63 11.73
C PHE A 361 8.80 -6.11 11.56
N SER A 362 9.91 -5.65 11.00
CA SER A 362 10.18 -4.24 10.66
C SER A 362 11.25 -4.26 9.59
N ASP A 363 10.93 -3.75 8.40
CA ASP A 363 11.90 -3.59 7.31
C ASP A 363 11.38 -2.66 6.20
N VAL A 364 12.29 -2.23 5.34
CA VAL A 364 11.98 -1.55 4.07
C VAL A 364 11.97 -2.55 2.92
N ILE A 365 11.07 -2.36 1.96
CA ILE A 365 10.90 -3.23 0.79
C ILE A 365 10.95 -2.35 -0.47
N PRO A 366 12.03 -2.45 -1.28
CA PRO A 366 12.24 -1.54 -2.40
C PRO A 366 11.36 -1.94 -3.58
N PHE A 367 10.99 -0.95 -4.40
CA PHE A 367 10.47 -1.24 -5.73
C PHE A 367 11.61 -1.68 -6.65
N SER A 368 11.30 -2.59 -7.56
CA SER A 368 12.29 -3.18 -8.47
C SER A 368 12.64 -2.28 -9.67
N ASP A 369 11.84 -1.23 -9.90
CA ASP A 369 11.90 -0.38 -11.08
C ASP A 369 12.51 1.02 -10.83
N THR A 370 13.05 1.27 -9.63
CA THR A 370 13.59 2.57 -9.25
C THR A 370 14.94 2.52 -8.55
N ASP A 371 15.67 3.61 -8.73
CA ASP A 371 16.94 3.83 -8.06
C ASP A 371 16.70 4.36 -6.65
N ASN A 372 17.48 3.85 -5.70
CA ASN A 372 17.51 4.33 -4.32
C ASN A 372 17.98 5.80 -4.28
N THR A 373 17.07 6.71 -3.90
CA THR A 373 17.37 8.15 -3.83
C THR A 373 18.03 8.53 -2.50
N GLY A 374 17.96 7.65 -1.50
CA GLY A 374 18.76 7.72 -0.28
C GLY A 374 18.06 7.12 0.93
N VAL A 375 16.73 7.03 0.92
CA VAL A 375 15.93 6.56 2.07
C VAL A 375 16.32 5.13 2.43
N PHE A 376 16.34 4.23 1.44
CA PHE A 376 16.70 2.83 1.64
C PHE A 376 18.17 2.67 2.00
N SER A 377 19.06 3.45 1.36
CA SER A 377 20.50 3.37 1.62
C SER A 377 20.77 3.72 3.08
N ASN A 378 20.17 4.81 3.55
CA ASN A 378 20.34 5.27 4.91
C ASN A 378 19.71 4.31 5.92
N HIS A 379 18.50 3.80 5.65
CA HIS A 379 17.90 2.74 6.48
C HIS A 379 18.86 1.56 6.65
N ASP A 380 19.43 1.06 5.55
CA ASP A 380 20.31 -0.11 5.55
C ASP A 380 21.67 0.17 6.19
N VAL A 381 22.26 1.33 5.94
CA VAL A 381 23.49 1.81 6.60
C VAL A 381 23.27 1.85 8.10
N VAL A 382 22.19 2.48 8.54
CA VAL A 382 21.82 2.61 9.96
C VAL A 382 21.63 1.24 10.58
N GLY A 383 20.78 0.40 9.98
CA GLY A 383 20.49 -0.92 10.53
C GLY A 383 21.73 -1.81 10.62
N ARG A 384 22.57 -1.80 9.60
CA ARG A 384 23.82 -2.58 9.52
C ARG A 384 24.86 -2.11 10.54
N GLN A 385 25.15 -0.81 10.59
CA GLN A 385 26.15 -0.28 11.51
C GLN A 385 25.69 -0.37 12.97
N PHE A 386 24.41 -0.14 13.24
CA PHE A 386 23.84 -0.35 14.57
C PHE A 386 23.99 -1.82 15.01
N ASN A 387 23.61 -2.78 14.16
CA ASN A 387 23.77 -4.21 14.44
C ASN A 387 25.23 -4.64 14.67
N LYS A 388 26.18 -4.01 13.97
CA LYS A 388 27.61 -4.33 14.09
C LYS A 388 28.23 -3.78 15.37
N ASN A 389 27.83 -2.58 15.77
CA ASN A 389 28.55 -1.81 16.79
C ASN A 389 27.84 -1.82 18.16
N PHE A 390 26.55 -2.16 18.23
CA PHE A 390 25.78 -2.12 19.47
C PHE A 390 25.92 -3.39 20.33
N ASP A 391 26.16 -3.23 21.63
CA ASP A 391 26.15 -4.34 22.59
C ASP A 391 24.72 -4.69 23.03
N PHE A 392 24.12 -5.68 22.37
CA PHE A 392 22.76 -6.14 22.68
C PHE A 392 22.61 -6.78 24.06
N ASN A 393 23.69 -7.14 24.76
CA ASN A 393 23.59 -7.66 26.13
C ASN A 393 23.01 -6.60 27.08
N LEU A 394 23.16 -5.31 26.76
CA LEU A 394 22.57 -4.20 27.50
C LEU A 394 21.04 -4.24 27.52
N LEU A 395 20.39 -4.93 26.57
CA LEU A 395 18.93 -5.01 26.45
C LEU A 395 18.33 -6.26 27.09
N ASN A 396 19.15 -7.21 27.56
CA ASN A 396 18.64 -8.51 28.03
C ASN A 396 17.71 -8.34 29.24
N GLY A 397 16.45 -8.77 29.09
CA GLY A 397 15.42 -8.65 30.12
C GLY A 397 14.96 -7.22 30.41
N ARG A 398 15.39 -6.22 29.63
CA ARG A 398 15.10 -4.80 29.84
C ARG A 398 14.10 -4.26 28.81
N LYS A 399 13.24 -3.34 29.23
CA LYS A 399 12.31 -2.60 28.37
C LYS A 399 12.98 -1.35 27.82
N LEU A 400 13.02 -1.26 26.50
CA LEU A 400 13.70 -0.21 25.74
C LEU A 400 12.75 0.93 25.32
N LEU A 401 13.27 2.15 25.31
CA LEU A 401 12.69 3.31 24.65
C LEU A 401 13.71 3.92 23.67
N LEU A 402 13.31 4.13 22.42
CA LEU A 402 14.10 4.87 21.42
C LEU A 402 13.61 6.32 21.36
N VAL A 403 14.55 7.27 21.31
CA VAL A 403 14.26 8.71 21.33
C VAL A 403 15.16 9.44 20.34
N ASP A 404 14.56 10.19 19.43
CA ASP A 404 15.23 11.21 18.60
C ASP A 404 15.61 12.42 19.47
N GLY A 405 16.89 12.75 19.49
CA GLY A 405 17.51 13.79 20.30
C GLY A 405 17.88 15.06 19.55
N ASP A 406 17.83 15.12 18.21
CA ASP A 406 18.13 16.37 17.45
C ASP A 406 17.00 17.37 17.51
N LYS A 407 15.88 16.84 17.96
CA LYS A 407 14.66 17.56 18.18
C LYS A 407 14.76 18.43 19.46
N GLN A 408 15.63 19.43 19.35
CA GLN A 408 15.89 20.62 20.19
C GLN A 408 14.67 21.56 20.31
N PRO A 409 14.71 22.59 21.16
CA PRO A 409 13.54 23.39 21.50
C PRO A 409 13.08 24.36 20.42
N VAL A 410 12.17 23.93 19.53
CA VAL A 410 11.53 24.82 18.53
C VAL A 410 10.14 25.22 18.97
N ALA A 411 9.91 26.52 19.17
CA ALA A 411 8.61 27.07 19.53
C ALA A 411 7.48 26.50 18.65
N ALA A 412 6.33 26.18 19.25
CA ALA A 412 5.18 25.55 18.58
C ALA A 412 4.80 26.23 17.25
N GLU A 413 4.85 27.57 17.21
CA GLU A 413 4.56 28.36 16.01
C GLU A 413 5.59 28.12 14.91
N THR A 414 6.88 28.18 15.25
CA THR A 414 7.98 27.92 14.31
C THR A 414 7.90 26.50 13.77
N TYR A 415 7.69 25.49 14.63
CA TYR A 415 7.51 24.12 14.15
C TYR A 415 6.33 24.01 13.19
N SER A 416 5.20 24.61 13.53
CA SER A 416 4.01 24.56 12.66
C SER A 416 4.29 25.10 11.26
N GLN A 417 5.24 26.03 11.13
CA GLN A 417 5.67 26.60 9.85
C GLN A 417 6.70 25.72 9.11
N ILE A 418 7.55 24.98 9.82
CA ILE A 418 8.65 24.19 9.23
C ILE A 418 8.40 22.68 9.23
N ARG A 419 7.25 22.21 9.71
CA ARG A 419 6.94 20.78 9.88
C ARG A 419 7.00 19.96 8.58
N ASN A 420 6.72 20.60 7.44
CA ASN A 420 6.83 19.99 6.11
C ASN A 420 8.28 19.72 5.69
N ARG A 421 9.25 20.20 6.48
CA ARG A 421 10.68 20.00 6.22
C ARG A 421 11.22 18.75 6.94
N PHE A 422 10.50 18.16 7.90
CA PHE A 422 10.88 16.86 8.45
C PHE A 422 10.48 15.77 7.46
N ASN A 423 11.43 15.36 6.63
CA ASN A 423 11.24 14.46 5.51
C ASN A 423 11.43 12.97 5.89
N GLU A 424 11.24 12.10 4.90
CA GLU A 424 11.33 10.64 4.98
C GLU A 424 12.66 10.14 5.55
N MET A 425 13.74 10.93 5.47
CA MET A 425 15.07 10.54 5.96
C MET A 425 15.17 10.41 7.47
N HIS A 426 14.57 11.36 8.19
CA HIS A 426 14.54 11.30 9.65
C HIS A 426 13.81 10.02 10.13
N LEU A 427 12.82 9.58 9.37
CA LEU A 427 12.06 8.37 9.65
C LEU A 427 12.85 7.12 9.26
N ALA A 428 13.53 7.12 8.12
CA ALA A 428 14.39 6.03 7.67
C ALA A 428 15.48 5.68 8.70
N ILE A 429 16.02 6.69 9.39
CA ILE A 429 16.99 6.50 10.47
C ILE A 429 16.36 5.75 11.65
N GLU A 430 15.22 6.22 12.15
CA GLU A 430 14.54 5.56 13.27
C GLU A 430 14.16 4.12 12.91
N GLU A 431 13.60 3.94 11.71
CA GLU A 431 13.17 2.67 11.17
C GLU A 431 14.34 1.71 11.00
N GLY A 432 15.51 2.20 10.55
CA GLY A 432 16.75 1.42 10.47
C GLY A 432 17.20 0.88 11.83
N ILE A 433 17.13 1.70 12.89
CA ILE A 433 17.43 1.27 14.27
C ILE A 433 16.42 0.23 14.74
N VAL A 434 15.12 0.44 14.50
CA VAL A 434 14.05 -0.49 14.89
C VAL A 434 14.21 -1.84 14.17
N SER A 435 14.45 -1.83 12.86
CA SER A 435 14.68 -3.02 12.05
C SER A 435 15.90 -3.80 12.56
N ALA A 436 17.00 -3.11 12.91
CA ALA A 436 18.16 -3.72 13.56
C ALA A 436 17.80 -4.41 14.89
N LEU A 437 17.11 -3.69 15.78
CA LEU A 437 16.68 -4.24 17.07
C LEU A 437 15.78 -5.48 16.92
N VAL A 438 14.83 -5.45 15.98
CA VAL A 438 13.92 -6.58 15.70
C VAL A 438 14.69 -7.78 15.14
N SER A 439 15.66 -7.54 14.25
CA SER A 439 16.51 -8.60 13.70
C SER A 439 17.42 -9.26 14.76
N ALA A 440 17.98 -8.45 15.66
CA ALA A 440 18.89 -8.92 16.72
C ALA A 440 18.16 -9.57 17.90
N SER A 441 16.89 -9.20 18.12
CA SER A 441 16.03 -9.68 19.20
C SER A 441 16.00 -11.21 19.30
N GLN A 442 15.93 -11.91 18.16
CA GLN A 442 15.85 -13.37 18.13
C GLN A 442 17.12 -14.04 18.63
N LYS A 443 18.30 -13.48 18.31
CA LYS A 443 19.60 -14.04 18.68
C LYS A 443 20.00 -13.68 20.12
N ASN A 444 19.54 -12.53 20.61
CA ASN A 444 19.96 -11.95 21.88
C ASN A 444 18.90 -12.01 22.99
N ASN A 445 17.82 -12.78 22.77
CA ASN A 445 16.78 -13.06 23.77
C ASN A 445 16.14 -11.82 24.40
N PHE A 446 15.84 -10.80 23.60
CA PHE A 446 15.02 -9.65 23.99
C PHE A 446 13.84 -9.46 23.03
N SER A 447 12.90 -8.60 23.38
CA SER A 447 11.74 -8.27 22.54
C SER A 447 11.62 -6.76 22.37
N VAL A 448 11.27 -6.33 21.17
CA VAL A 448 11.01 -4.93 20.83
C VAL A 448 9.50 -4.70 20.86
N TYR A 449 9.08 -3.56 21.39
CA TYR A 449 7.67 -3.23 21.57
C TYR A 449 7.36 -1.87 20.98
N GLU A 450 6.26 -1.81 20.24
CA GLU A 450 5.59 -0.60 19.81
C GLU A 450 4.71 -0.07 20.94
N LYS A 451 4.74 1.25 21.16
CA LYS A 451 3.86 1.91 22.13
C LYS A 451 2.65 2.48 21.41
N LEU A 452 1.44 2.22 21.92
CA LEU A 452 0.24 2.97 21.47
C LEU A 452 0.11 4.32 22.13
N LYS A 453 0.49 4.38 23.41
CA LYS A 453 0.33 5.56 24.22
C LYS A 453 1.36 6.60 23.81
N THR A 454 0.89 7.73 23.29
CA THR A 454 1.69 8.96 23.26
C THR A 454 2.17 9.23 24.68
N LEU A 455 3.48 9.34 24.86
CA LEU A 455 4.02 9.97 26.06
C LEU A 455 3.49 11.41 26.04
N TYR A 456 2.50 11.69 26.88
CA TYR A 456 1.76 12.95 26.86
C TYR A 456 2.70 14.16 26.90
N ILE A 457 2.74 14.90 25.80
CA ILE A 457 3.21 16.28 25.76
C ILE A 457 1.99 17.13 26.22
N LYS A 458 2.18 17.98 27.24
CA LYS A 458 1.19 18.92 27.82
C LYS A 458 0.63 19.89 26.72
N ARG A 459 -0.36 20.75 27.04
CA ARG A 459 -1.03 21.65 26.05
C ARG A 459 -0.25 22.95 25.80
N SER A 460 -0.39 23.56 24.61
CA SER A 460 0.25 24.83 24.18
C SER A 460 0.31 25.93 25.27
N TRP A 461 -0.80 26.25 25.95
CA TRP A 461 -0.84 27.27 27.02
C TRP A 461 -0.16 26.85 28.34
N MET A 462 0.12 25.56 28.54
CA MET A 462 0.93 25.07 29.69
C MET A 462 2.44 25.31 29.48
N TYR A 463 2.78 25.86 28.32
CA TYR A 463 4.13 26.24 27.88
C TYR A 463 4.30 27.75 27.70
N ASP A 464 3.32 28.56 28.10
CA ASP A 464 3.52 30.02 28.19
C ASP A 464 4.79 30.27 29.02
N ASP A 465 5.73 31.03 28.46
CA ASP A 465 7.08 31.34 28.97
C ASP A 465 8.13 30.20 28.93
N LYS A 466 7.94 29.12 28.15
CA LYS A 466 8.88 27.98 28.07
C LYS A 466 9.35 27.68 26.64
N ILE A 467 10.65 27.41 26.48
CA ILE A 467 11.26 27.01 25.20
C ILE A 467 10.91 25.52 24.96
N PHE A 468 10.58 25.15 23.71
CA PHE A 468 10.01 23.85 23.35
C PHE A 468 11.01 22.69 23.50
N ASN A 469 10.80 21.54 22.89
CA ASN A 469 11.81 20.53 22.51
C ASN A 469 11.02 19.78 21.43
N LEU A 470 11.55 19.63 20.22
CA LEU A 470 10.83 18.95 19.13
C LEU A 470 10.64 17.45 19.50
N ASN A 471 11.29 16.94 20.56
CA ASN A 471 11.01 15.62 21.12
C ASN A 471 11.38 15.57 22.60
N PRO A 472 10.55 16.11 23.50
CA PRO A 472 10.79 15.94 24.91
C PRO A 472 9.88 14.82 25.36
N LEU A 473 10.51 13.74 25.80
CA LEU A 473 10.10 13.20 27.08
C LEU A 473 10.12 14.36 28.11
N TYR A 474 9.06 15.19 28.16
CA TYR A 474 8.91 16.19 29.21
C TYR A 474 8.42 15.44 30.43
N LEU A 475 9.37 14.77 31.06
CA LEU A 475 9.15 14.06 32.28
C LEU A 475 9.35 15.06 33.41
N ASP A 476 8.37 15.18 34.30
CA ASP A 476 8.56 16.00 35.50
C ASP A 476 9.75 15.43 36.33
N ASN A 477 10.05 14.14 36.18
CA ASN A 477 11.33 13.50 36.51
C ASN A 477 11.40 12.07 35.91
N TRP A 478 12.59 11.46 35.94
CA TRP A 478 12.86 10.10 35.44
C TRP A 478 11.98 8.99 36.07
N GLN A 479 11.35 9.22 37.24
CA GLN A 479 10.42 8.26 37.84
C GLN A 479 9.25 7.97 36.92
N GLN A 480 8.81 8.94 36.11
CA GLN A 480 7.72 8.70 35.17
C GLN A 480 8.07 7.60 34.14
N LEU A 481 9.31 7.58 33.62
CA LEU A 481 9.75 6.48 32.75
C LEU A 481 9.82 5.15 33.49
N ARG A 482 10.27 5.15 34.75
CA ARG A 482 10.30 3.95 35.60
C ARG A 482 8.89 3.43 35.91
N ASP A 483 7.93 4.32 36.13
CA ASP A 483 6.53 3.98 36.36
C ASP A 483 5.87 3.42 35.09
N PHE A 484 6.28 3.89 33.92
CA PHE A 484 5.98 3.25 32.63
C PHE A 484 6.70 1.91 32.42
N GLY A 485 7.66 1.59 33.29
CA GLY A 485 8.46 0.37 33.24
C GLY A 485 9.54 0.39 32.17
N ILE A 486 10.11 1.55 31.84
CA ILE A 486 11.26 1.64 30.93
C ILE A 486 12.55 1.48 31.74
N ASP A 487 13.40 0.57 31.30
CA ASP A 487 14.68 0.26 31.95
C ASP A 487 15.86 0.91 31.23
N ILE A 488 15.79 0.98 29.89
CA ILE A 488 16.84 1.54 29.03
C ILE A 488 16.24 2.54 28.04
N MET A 489 16.96 3.63 27.79
CA MET A 489 16.67 4.55 26.70
C MET A 489 17.84 4.66 25.74
N ILE A 490 17.58 4.53 24.44
CA ILE A 490 18.51 4.90 23.38
C ILE A 490 18.11 6.28 22.89
N LEU A 491 18.99 7.26 23.09
CA LEU A 491 18.85 8.62 22.58
C LEU A 491 19.78 8.76 21.37
N TYR A 492 19.23 8.97 20.17
CA TYR A 492 20.01 9.15 18.94
C TYR A 492 19.95 10.59 18.45
N ASN A 493 20.98 11.02 17.74
CA ASN A 493 21.19 12.36 17.24
C ASN A 493 21.75 12.28 15.81
N ASN A 494 20.90 12.42 14.82
CA ASN A 494 21.20 12.76 13.44
C ASN A 494 21.85 14.15 13.30
N LEU A 495 23.08 14.16 12.83
CA LEU A 495 23.90 15.35 12.64
C LEU A 495 23.67 16.03 11.28
N ILE A 496 22.92 15.39 10.37
CA ILE A 496 22.62 15.90 9.03
C ILE A 496 21.24 16.58 9.04
N PRO A 497 21.14 17.89 8.70
CA PRO A 497 19.88 18.61 8.66
C PRO A 497 19.12 18.31 7.36
N TYR A 498 18.55 17.11 7.22
CA TYR A 498 17.85 16.72 5.99
C TYR A 498 16.70 17.65 5.61
N GLU A 499 16.16 18.41 6.58
CA GLU A 499 15.17 19.46 6.36
C GLU A 499 15.62 20.63 5.46
N ASP A 500 16.92 20.72 5.21
CA ASP A 500 17.54 21.68 4.31
C ASP A 500 17.78 21.10 2.90
N PHE A 501 17.48 19.81 2.67
CA PHE A 501 17.81 19.09 1.44
C PHE A 501 16.58 18.52 0.72
N THR A 502 16.74 18.30 -0.58
CA THR A 502 15.83 17.49 -1.43
C THR A 502 16.51 16.17 -1.77
N SER A 503 15.73 15.17 -2.21
CA SER A 503 16.24 13.85 -2.63
C SER A 503 17.27 13.89 -3.76
N SER A 504 17.32 14.99 -4.52
CA SER A 504 18.31 15.23 -5.56
C SER A 504 19.69 15.66 -5.05
N ASN A 505 19.84 15.98 -3.75
CA ASN A 505 21.11 16.40 -3.17
C ASN A 505 22.00 15.16 -2.92
N THR A 506 23.28 15.21 -3.28
CA THR A 506 24.23 14.10 -3.02
C THR A 506 24.39 13.78 -1.54
N GLU A 507 24.28 14.79 -0.67
CA GLU A 507 24.34 14.62 0.78
C GLU A 507 23.11 13.90 1.35
N TYR A 508 22.02 13.79 0.58
CA TYR A 508 20.80 13.10 0.99
C TYR A 508 21.00 11.60 1.22
N LYS A 509 22.01 11.01 0.57
CA LYS A 509 22.44 9.61 0.73
C LYS A 509 23.48 9.40 1.84
N LYS A 510 23.92 10.49 2.48
CA LYS A 510 24.85 10.41 3.60
C LYS A 510 24.06 10.30 4.89
N THR A 511 24.67 9.71 5.90
CA THR A 511 24.17 9.46 7.25
C THR A 511 25.28 9.83 8.21
N ALA A 512 24.96 10.57 9.26
CA ALA A 512 25.84 10.78 10.40
C ALA A 512 24.99 10.88 11.67
N ILE A 513 25.08 9.87 12.54
CA ILE A 513 24.27 9.74 13.75
C ILE A 513 25.20 9.43 14.91
N THR A 514 24.94 10.06 16.05
CA THR A 514 25.49 9.64 17.35
C THR A 514 24.35 9.11 18.20
N TYR A 515 24.60 8.14 19.08
CA TYR A 515 23.59 7.68 20.01
C TYR A 515 24.18 7.31 21.37
N ARG A 516 23.36 7.44 22.40
CA ARG A 516 23.70 7.12 23.79
C ARG A 516 22.68 6.16 24.35
N VAL A 517 23.15 5.21 25.15
CA VAL A 517 22.28 4.30 25.89
C VAL A 517 22.34 4.66 27.35
N ILE A 518 21.17 4.94 27.92
CA ILE A 518 20.99 5.44 29.26
C ILE A 518 20.22 4.40 30.07
N ASP A 519 20.79 3.99 31.20
CA ASP A 519 20.08 3.20 32.20
C ASP A 519 19.13 4.12 32.98
N ILE A 520 17.83 3.88 32.89
CA ILE A 520 16.79 4.74 33.50
C ILE A 520 16.73 4.56 35.02
N VAL A 521 17.20 3.41 35.52
CA VAL A 521 17.22 3.12 36.96
C VAL A 521 18.32 3.93 37.64
N THR A 522 19.52 3.96 37.05
CA THR A 522 20.66 4.69 37.65
C THR A 522 20.82 6.12 37.12
N GLY A 523 20.35 6.38 35.90
CA GLY A 523 20.57 7.63 35.17
C GLY A 523 21.90 7.68 34.41
N ASP A 524 22.68 6.58 34.41
CA ASP A 524 24.01 6.55 33.81
C ASP A 524 23.96 6.32 32.30
N VAL A 525 24.87 6.97 31.58
CA VAL A 525 25.18 6.60 30.19
C VAL A 525 26.06 5.35 30.22
N VAL A 526 25.51 4.23 29.74
CA VAL A 526 26.19 2.91 29.77
C VAL A 526 26.85 2.56 28.44
N PHE A 527 26.50 3.26 27.35
CA PHE A 527 27.11 3.08 26.03
C PHE A 527 26.96 4.34 25.18
N VAL A 528 27.91 4.57 24.28
CA VAL A 528 27.87 5.60 23.24
C VAL A 528 28.32 4.97 21.94
N GLY A 529 27.61 5.26 20.85
CA GLY A 529 27.95 4.79 19.52
C GLY A 529 27.75 5.86 18.46
N GLU A 530 28.29 5.58 17.29
CA GLU A 530 28.25 6.44 16.12
C GLU A 530 27.94 5.59 14.89
N ILE A 531 27.20 6.17 13.94
CA ILE A 531 26.86 5.58 12.66
C ILE A 531 27.14 6.63 11.58
N SER A 532 27.96 6.31 10.60
CA SER A 532 28.33 7.26 9.55
C SER A 532 28.71 6.56 8.25
N ASN A 533 28.32 7.13 7.11
CA ASN A 533 28.86 6.80 5.78
C ASN A 533 29.43 8.05 5.09
N LEU A 534 29.88 9.05 5.87
CA LEU A 534 30.45 10.29 5.33
C LEU A 534 31.70 10.06 4.47
N ASP A 535 32.49 9.03 4.80
CA ASP A 535 33.74 8.69 4.10
C ASP A 535 33.53 7.78 2.88
N ASP A 536 32.32 7.26 2.71
CA ASP A 536 31.95 6.43 1.58
C ASP A 536 31.56 7.35 0.42
N ALA A 537 32.12 7.13 -0.78
CA ALA A 537 31.94 8.03 -1.92
C ALA A 537 30.51 8.00 -2.47
N ASP A 538 29.86 6.84 -2.54
CA ASP A 538 28.52 6.67 -3.13
C ASP A 538 27.39 6.60 -2.08
N GLY A 539 27.75 6.38 -0.81
CA GLY A 539 26.84 6.40 0.33
C GLY A 539 26.06 5.10 0.51
N ASP A 540 26.45 3.99 -0.11
CA ASP A 540 25.83 2.67 0.04
C ASP A 540 26.17 1.94 1.37
N GLY A 541 27.08 2.52 2.15
CA GLY A 541 27.61 2.04 3.41
C GLY A 541 28.74 1.00 3.29
N ILE A 542 29.23 0.74 2.09
CA ILE A 542 30.36 -0.12 1.78
C ILE A 542 31.55 0.80 1.58
N LEU A 543 32.54 0.71 2.46
CA LEU A 543 33.82 1.35 2.19
C LEU A 543 34.44 0.64 0.99
N ASP A 544 34.47 1.31 -0.16
CA ASP A 544 35.23 0.86 -1.31
C ASP A 544 36.67 0.58 -0.86
N ASN A 545 37.17 -0.62 -1.20
CA ASN A 545 38.45 -1.13 -0.69
C ASN A 545 39.67 -0.24 -1.04
N ASP A 546 39.48 0.82 -1.82
CA ASP A 546 40.53 1.77 -2.22
C ASP A 546 40.76 2.91 -1.19
N ASP A 547 39.86 3.09 -0.20
CA ASP A 547 39.98 4.14 0.84
C ASP A 547 40.43 3.61 2.22
N ALA A 548 40.69 2.30 2.33
CA ALA A 548 41.38 1.74 3.49
C ALA A 548 42.88 2.09 3.41
N TYR A 549 43.36 2.93 4.32
CA TYR A 549 44.79 3.22 4.57
C TYR A 549 45.70 2.02 4.25
N PRO A 550 46.85 2.22 3.57
CA PRO A 550 47.69 1.12 3.14
C PRO A 550 48.11 0.30 4.36
N ILE A 551 47.69 -0.96 4.38
CA ILE A 551 48.21 -1.97 5.29
C ILE A 551 49.71 -2.06 4.98
N ASP A 552 50.53 -1.41 5.81
CA ASP A 552 51.97 -1.62 5.83
C ASP A 552 52.22 -3.06 6.27
N LEU A 553 52.35 -3.95 5.28
CA LEU A 553 52.84 -5.31 5.45
C LEU A 553 54.36 -5.29 5.72
N SER A 554 54.79 -4.63 6.79
CA SER A 554 56.14 -4.78 7.33
C SER A 554 56.26 -4.40 8.81
N LYS A 555 55.76 -5.26 9.70
CA LYS A 555 56.41 -5.62 10.98
C LYS A 555 55.73 -6.76 11.72
#